data_AF-A0A183UX04-F1
#
_entry.id   AF-A0A183UX04-F1
#
_cell.length_a   1.000
_cell.length_b   1.000
_cell.length_c   1.000
_cell.angle_alpha   90.00
_cell.angle_beta   90.00
_cell.angle_gamma   90.00
#
_symmetry.space_group_name_H-M   'P 1'
#
loop_
_entity.id
_entity.type
_entity.pdbx_description
1 polymer ?
#
loop_
_entity_poly.entity_id
_entity_poly.type
_entity_poly.pdbx_seq_one_letter_code
_entity_poly.pdbx_strand_id
1 'polypeptide(L)'
;MKIDIDSLRPCNAEILPRCIQLIEHIKSAPDEESFFTRLVDVHEWQPQFGKSEMARWADVLNMCDEVLERAVKHVDTRGVLMWVDAEPVMVRRVAAVLSFTALLFENTFTRSIYSSADVSLPFWIGACAMVLEAEHVHV
;
A
#
# COMPACT_ATOMS: atom_id res chain seq x y z
N MET A 1 -4.30 9.59 3.93
CA MET A 1 -3.43 10.72 4.31
C MET A 1 -2.59 11.03 3.10
N LYS A 2 -3.04 11.94 2.22
CA LYS A 2 -2.31 12.18 0.96
C LYS A 2 -0.90 12.70 1.22
N ILE A 3 0.09 12.09 0.58
CA ILE A 3 1.49 12.49 0.66
C ILE A 3 1.69 13.65 -0.29
N ASP A 4 2.07 14.81 0.26
CA ASP A 4 2.47 15.97 -0.52
C ASP A 4 3.87 15.75 -1.08
N ILE A 5 3.95 15.44 -2.38
CA ILE A 5 5.18 15.09 -3.09
C ILE A 5 6.16 16.27 -3.11
N ASP A 6 5.64 17.51 -3.16
CA ASP A 6 6.46 18.72 -3.21
C ASP A 6 7.13 19.03 -1.85
N SER A 7 6.61 18.44 -0.77
CA SER A 7 7.20 18.54 0.57
C SER A 7 8.30 17.50 0.84
N LEU A 8 8.47 16.51 -0.06
CA LEU A 8 9.41 15.42 0.17
C LEU A 8 10.85 15.88 -0.06
N ARG A 9 11.75 15.43 0.82
CA ARG A 9 13.18 15.66 0.62
C ARG A 9 13.64 14.98 -0.68
N PRO A 10 14.57 15.61 -1.43
CA PRO A 10 15.16 14.99 -2.60
C PRO A 10 15.75 13.63 -2.25
N CYS A 11 15.39 12.61 -3.03
CA CYS A 11 15.93 11.26 -2.89
C CYS A 11 17.40 11.26 -3.32
N ASN A 12 18.29 10.93 -2.39
CA ASN A 12 19.75 10.97 -2.61
C ASN A 12 20.37 9.59 -2.78
N ALA A 13 19.61 8.51 -2.57
CA ALA A 13 20.12 7.16 -2.71
C ALA A 13 20.02 6.67 -4.16
N GLU A 14 21.09 6.01 -4.61
CA GLU A 14 21.10 5.25 -5.86
C GLU A 14 20.12 4.07 -5.73
N ILE A 15 19.18 4.02 -6.67
CA ILE A 15 18.12 3.01 -6.69
C ILE A 15 18.36 2.05 -7.85
N LEU A 16 18.11 0.77 -7.61
CA LEU A 16 18.27 -0.22 -8.66
C LEU A 16 17.25 0.03 -9.79
N PRO A 17 17.65 -0.01 -11.07
CA PRO A 17 16.76 0.25 -12.21
C PRO A 17 15.49 -0.60 -12.19
N ARG A 18 15.59 -1.83 -11.66
CA ARG A 18 14.45 -2.74 -11.53
C ARG A 18 13.38 -2.23 -10.57
N CYS A 19 13.77 -1.57 -9.48
CA CYS A 19 12.81 -0.96 -8.56
C CYS A 19 12.11 0.24 -9.20
N ILE A 20 12.80 1.06 -9.99
CA ILE A 20 12.18 2.14 -10.77
C ILE A 20 11.18 1.58 -11.77
N GLN A 21 11.57 0.54 -12.53
CA GLN A 21 10.69 -0.13 -13.48
C GLN A 21 9.44 -0.67 -12.81
N LEU A 22 9.55 -1.22 -11.59
CA LEU A 22 8.40 -1.70 -10.84
C LEU A 22 7.46 -0.57 -10.44
N ILE A 23 8.00 0.54 -9.92
CA ILE A 23 7.21 1.73 -9.54
C ILE A 23 6.44 2.24 -10.76
N GLU A 24 7.13 2.47 -11.88
CA GLU A 24 6.50 2.95 -13.11
C GLU A 24 5.54 1.93 -13.72
N HIS A 25 5.82 0.63 -13.59
CA HIS A 25 4.89 -0.42 -13.97
C HIS A 25 3.61 -0.33 -13.14
N ILE A 26 3.66 -0.20 -11.82
CA ILE A 26 2.44 -0.09 -11.01
C ILE A 26 1.68 1.21 -11.32
N LYS A 27 2.39 2.34 -11.43
CA LYS A 27 1.79 3.66 -11.70
C LYS A 27 1.10 3.75 -13.06
N SER A 28 1.65 3.10 -14.08
CA SER A 28 1.10 3.12 -15.45
C SER A 28 -0.05 2.12 -15.66
N ALA A 29 -0.74 1.69 -14.60
CA ALA A 29 -1.90 0.84 -14.72
C ALA A 29 -3.03 1.56 -15.49
N PRO A 30 -3.57 0.97 -16.57
CA PRO A 30 -4.59 1.63 -17.39
C PRO A 30 -5.95 1.74 -16.70
N ASP A 31 -6.19 0.90 -15.69
CA ASP A 31 -7.44 0.81 -14.96
C ASP A 31 -7.19 0.26 -13.53
N GLU A 32 -8.23 0.30 -12.70
CA GLU A 32 -8.16 -0.10 -11.30
C GLU A 32 -7.86 -1.60 -11.13
N GLU A 33 -8.40 -2.47 -11.98
CA GLU A 33 -8.19 -3.92 -11.91
C GLU A 33 -6.74 -4.28 -12.27
N SER A 34 -6.21 -3.64 -13.31
CA SER A 34 -4.80 -3.73 -13.68
C SER A 34 -3.89 -3.25 -12.55
N PHE A 35 -4.25 -2.17 -11.83
CA PHE A 35 -3.49 -1.68 -10.68
C PHE A 35 -3.40 -2.74 -9.58
N PHE A 36 -4.53 -3.32 -9.16
CA PHE A 36 -4.51 -4.37 -8.13
C PHE A 36 -3.81 -5.64 -8.58
N THR A 37 -3.95 -6.03 -9.85
CA THR A 37 -3.22 -7.17 -10.39
C THR A 37 -1.72 -6.95 -10.22
N ARG A 38 -1.22 -5.76 -10.58
CA ARG A 38 0.19 -5.40 -10.41
C ARG A 38 0.62 -5.32 -8.95
N LEU A 39 -0.26 -4.91 -8.03
CA LEU A 39 0.04 -4.93 -6.59
C LEU A 39 0.14 -6.36 -6.05
N VAL A 40 -0.80 -7.24 -6.41
CA VAL A 40 -0.84 -8.64 -5.96
C VAL A 40 0.32 -9.44 -6.53
N ASP A 41 0.74 -9.16 -7.77
CA ASP A 41 1.91 -9.78 -8.39
C ASP A 41 3.19 -9.52 -7.58
N VAL A 42 3.25 -8.39 -6.86
CA VAL A 42 4.31 -8.07 -5.89
C VAL A 42 4.00 -8.76 -4.55
N HIS A 43 3.99 -10.09 -4.56
CA HIS A 43 3.76 -10.93 -3.39
C HIS A 43 5.00 -11.05 -2.48
N GLU A 44 6.20 -10.84 -3.03
CA GLU A 44 7.47 -10.90 -2.29
C GLU A 44 8.44 -9.81 -2.77
N TRP A 45 9.20 -9.23 -1.84
CA TRP A 45 10.21 -8.25 -2.18
C TRP A 45 11.48 -8.94 -2.69
N GLN A 46 11.67 -8.88 -4.00
CA GLN A 46 12.79 -9.57 -4.63
C GLN A 46 14.12 -8.86 -4.32
N PRO A 47 15.22 -9.60 -4.06
CA PRO A 47 16.53 -9.01 -3.74
C PRO A 47 17.03 -8.00 -4.79
N GLN A 48 16.63 -8.20 -6.05
CA GLN A 48 16.97 -7.34 -7.19
C GLN A 48 16.35 -5.94 -7.16
N PHE A 49 15.39 -5.68 -6.27
CA PHE A 49 14.86 -4.34 -6.04
C PHE A 49 15.74 -3.53 -5.07
N GLY A 50 16.50 -4.21 -4.21
CA GLY A 50 17.27 -3.58 -3.14
C GLY A 50 16.38 -2.82 -2.16
N LYS A 51 16.98 -2.05 -1.26
CA LYS A 51 16.23 -1.11 -0.42
C LYS A 51 15.92 0.16 -1.19
N SER A 52 14.70 0.68 -1.04
CA SER A 52 14.25 1.90 -1.72
C SER A 52 13.83 2.98 -0.72
N GLU A 53 13.81 4.25 -1.14
CA GLU A 53 13.31 5.34 -0.31
C GLU A 53 11.78 5.40 -0.39
N MET A 54 11.10 5.51 0.75
CA MET A 54 9.63 5.55 0.80
C MET A 54 9.04 6.69 -0.06
N ALA A 55 9.74 7.83 -0.12
CA ALA A 55 9.35 8.99 -0.92
C ALA A 55 9.11 8.66 -2.41
N ARG A 56 9.84 7.68 -2.97
CA ARG A 56 9.72 7.28 -4.38
C ARG A 56 8.42 6.52 -4.68
N TRP A 57 7.79 5.99 -3.65
CA TRP A 57 6.52 5.27 -3.75
C TRP A 57 5.31 6.19 -3.51
N ALA A 58 5.52 7.49 -3.27
CA ALA A 58 4.46 8.42 -2.89
C ALA A 58 3.26 8.42 -3.86
N ASP A 59 3.51 8.38 -5.17
CA ASP A 59 2.43 8.28 -6.17
C ASP A 59 1.61 7.00 -6.01
N VAL A 60 2.28 5.85 -5.90
CA VAL A 60 1.64 4.54 -5.72
C VAL A 60 0.87 4.51 -4.40
N LEU A 61 1.45 5.05 -3.32
CA LEU A 61 0.80 5.14 -2.01
C LEU A 61 -0.41 6.08 -2.03
N ASN A 62 -0.37 7.18 -2.79
CA ASN A 62 -1.52 8.05 -2.99
C ASN A 62 -2.65 7.32 -3.75
N MET A 63 -2.32 6.50 -4.74
CA MET A 63 -3.31 5.64 -5.43
C MET A 63 -3.92 4.61 -4.48
N CYS A 64 -3.10 3.98 -3.62
CA CYS A 64 -3.57 3.09 -2.56
C CYS A 64 -4.52 3.82 -1.59
N ASP A 65 -4.17 5.03 -1.18
CA ASP A 65 -4.97 5.87 -0.28
C ASP A 65 -6.35 6.20 -0.86
N GLU A 66 -6.48 6.40 -2.17
CA GLU A 66 -7.77 6.64 -2.83
C GLU A 66 -8.69 5.42 -2.79
N VAL A 67 -8.13 4.22 -2.76
CA VAL A 67 -8.88 2.98 -2.53
C VAL A 67 -9.35 2.89 -1.09
N LEU A 68 -8.44 3.12 -0.13
CA LEU A 68 -8.76 3.08 1.30
C LEU A 68 -9.80 4.13 1.67
N GLU A 69 -9.71 5.34 1.10
CA GLU A 69 -10.70 6.41 1.30
C GLU A 69 -12.08 6.00 0.79
N ARG A 70 -12.17 5.31 -0.35
CA ARG A 70 -13.46 4.77 -0.84
C ARG A 70 -13.98 3.65 0.05
N ALA A 71 -13.10 2.75 0.49
CA ALA A 71 -13.46 1.60 1.30
C ALA A 71 -14.16 1.99 2.62
N VAL A 72 -13.74 3.11 3.23
CA VAL A 72 -14.29 3.62 4.51
C VAL A 72 -15.48 4.56 4.33
N LYS A 73 -15.88 4.91 3.10
CA LYS A 73 -17.09 5.72 2.88
C LYS A 73 -18.32 4.90 3.24
N HIS A 74 -19.30 5.54 3.86
CA HIS A 74 -20.58 4.91 4.15
C HIS A 74 -21.42 4.74 2.89
N VAL A 75 -22.06 3.57 2.77
CA VAL A 75 -22.95 3.23 1.64
C VAL A 75 -24.33 3.85 1.85
N ASP A 76 -24.75 4.00 3.12
CA ASP A 76 -26.01 4.61 3.48
C ASP A 76 -25.83 5.95 4.22
N THR A 77 -26.89 6.74 4.23
CA THR A 77 -26.96 8.01 4.98
C THR A 77 -27.02 7.83 6.50
N ARG A 78 -27.24 6.60 6.99
CA ARG A 78 -27.33 6.29 8.42
C ARG A 78 -25.97 5.96 9.03
N GLY A 79 -24.94 5.79 8.21
CA GLY A 79 -23.58 5.48 8.61
C GLY A 79 -23.40 4.04 9.11
N VAL A 80 -24.27 3.10 8.77
CA VAL A 80 -24.23 1.74 9.38
C VAL A 80 -23.28 0.81 8.63
N LEU A 81 -23.19 0.92 7.30
CA LEU A 81 -22.32 0.09 6.47
C LEU A 81 -21.32 0.95 5.71
N MET A 82 -20.05 0.50 5.66
CA MET A 82 -19.03 1.06 4.78
C MET A 82 -18.96 0.27 3.47
N TRP A 83 -18.36 0.84 2.43
CA TRP A 83 -18.19 0.16 1.14
C TRP A 83 -17.43 -1.16 1.25
N VAL A 84 -16.46 -1.24 2.17
CA VAL A 84 -15.75 -2.49 2.46
C VAL A 84 -16.65 -3.59 3.01
N ASP A 85 -17.70 -3.24 3.77
CA ASP A 85 -18.65 -4.20 4.34
C ASP A 85 -19.67 -4.68 3.29
N ALA A 86 -19.98 -3.81 2.33
CA ALA A 86 -21.03 -4.05 1.34
C ALA A 86 -20.54 -4.81 0.10
N GLU A 87 -19.26 -4.71 -0.26
CA GLU A 87 -18.75 -5.23 -1.52
C GLU A 87 -17.52 -6.15 -1.33
N PRO A 88 -17.60 -7.45 -1.68
CA PRO A 88 -16.48 -8.39 -1.48
C PRO A 88 -15.27 -8.08 -2.37
N VAL A 89 -15.48 -7.37 -3.49
CA VAL A 89 -14.37 -6.86 -4.32
C VAL A 89 -13.57 -5.82 -3.54
N MET A 90 -14.23 -4.95 -2.77
CA MET A 90 -13.56 -3.91 -1.97
C MET A 90 -12.69 -4.52 -0.87
N VAL A 91 -13.16 -5.60 -0.21
CA VAL A 91 -12.35 -6.34 0.78
C VAL A 91 -11.04 -6.83 0.18
N ARG A 92 -11.08 -7.46 -1.00
CA ARG A 92 -9.88 -7.95 -1.70
C ARG A 92 -8.93 -6.82 -2.09
N ARG A 93 -9.48 -5.68 -2.52
CA ARG A 93 -8.70 -4.48 -2.87
C ARG A 93 -7.99 -3.89 -1.65
N VAL A 94 -8.70 -3.79 -0.52
CA VAL A 94 -8.13 -3.33 0.75
C VAL A 94 -7.04 -4.29 1.22
N ALA A 95 -7.27 -5.60 1.16
CA ALA A 95 -6.28 -6.61 1.54
C ALA A 95 -5.01 -6.52 0.68
N ALA A 96 -5.14 -6.34 -0.64
CA ALA A 96 -4.00 -6.14 -1.54
C ALA A 96 -3.21 -4.88 -1.20
N VAL A 97 -3.88 -3.75 -0.93
CA VAL A 97 -3.25 -2.50 -0.51
C VAL A 97 -2.50 -2.67 0.81
N LEU A 98 -3.11 -3.28 1.82
CA LEU A 98 -2.49 -3.49 3.13
C LEU A 98 -1.26 -4.42 3.02
N SER A 99 -1.37 -5.49 2.24
CA SER A 99 -0.27 -6.44 2.03
C SER A 99 0.91 -5.76 1.32
N PHE A 100 0.65 -5.03 0.24
CA PHE A 100 1.67 -4.32 -0.51
C PHE A 100 2.33 -3.20 0.31
N THR A 101 1.54 -2.41 1.05
CA THR A 101 2.09 -1.34 1.89
C THR A 101 2.93 -1.90 3.03
N ALA A 102 2.53 -3.01 3.66
CA ALA A 102 3.35 -3.70 4.65
C ALA A 102 4.70 -4.14 4.07
N LEU A 103 4.69 -4.76 2.88
CA LEU A 103 5.90 -5.15 2.16
C LEU A 103 6.81 -3.96 1.87
N LEU A 104 6.23 -2.83 1.41
CA LEU A 104 6.99 -1.60 1.19
C LEU A 104 7.61 -1.08 2.47
N PHE A 105 6.88 -1.05 3.58
CA PHE A 105 7.44 -0.58 4.85
C PHE A 105 8.69 -1.37 5.22
N GLU A 106 8.63 -2.70 5.20
CA GLU A 106 9.76 -3.57 5.55
C GLU A 106 11.00 -3.34 4.69
N ASN A 107 10.80 -3.01 3.42
CA ASN A 107 11.87 -2.94 2.42
C ASN A 107 12.30 -1.51 2.04
N THR A 108 11.68 -0.49 2.65
CA THR A 108 12.03 0.91 2.43
C THR A 108 12.62 1.58 3.68
N PHE A 109 13.45 2.60 3.45
CA PHE A 109 14.03 3.44 4.49
C PHE A 109 13.54 4.90 4.38
N THR A 110 13.90 5.74 5.35
CA THR A 110 13.42 7.14 5.48
C THR A 110 11.90 7.21 5.65
N ARG A 111 11.38 6.54 6.69
CA ARG A 111 9.93 6.54 7.03
C ARG A 111 9.44 7.86 7.65
N SER A 112 10.32 8.84 7.84
CA SER A 112 10.01 10.18 8.36
C SER A 112 9.02 10.99 7.50
N ILE A 113 8.66 10.48 6.31
CA ILE A 113 7.56 10.97 5.47
C ILE A 113 6.22 10.91 6.25
N TYR A 114 6.08 9.93 7.15
CA TYR A 114 4.97 9.85 8.08
C TYR A 114 5.34 10.53 9.41
N SER A 115 5.27 11.86 9.46
CA SER A 115 5.52 12.66 10.67
C SER A 115 4.67 12.24 11.90
N SER A 116 3.58 11.47 11.72
CA SER A 116 2.72 10.96 12.79
C SER A 116 2.74 9.44 13.04
N ALA A 117 3.47 8.63 12.24
CA ALA A 117 3.33 7.16 12.28
C ALA A 117 4.44 6.40 13.02
N ASP A 118 5.44 7.11 13.56
CA ASP A 118 6.64 6.49 14.15
C ASP A 118 6.32 5.56 15.35
N VAL A 119 5.17 5.76 16.02
CA VAL A 119 4.77 5.02 17.23
C VAL A 119 3.62 4.03 17.06
N SER A 120 2.79 4.13 16.02
CA SER A 120 1.56 3.31 15.90
C SER A 120 1.65 2.23 14.83
N LEU A 121 2.50 2.35 13.82
CA LEU A 121 2.51 1.46 12.66
C LEU A 121 3.00 0.00 12.90
N PRO A 122 3.96 -0.29 13.80
CA PRO A 122 4.35 -1.66 14.10
C PRO A 122 3.18 -2.50 14.65
N PHE A 123 2.24 -1.85 15.34
CA PHE A 123 1.03 -2.48 15.88
C PHE A 123 0.05 -2.88 14.77
N TRP A 124 -0.12 -2.05 13.74
CA TRP A 124 -0.98 -2.35 12.59
C TRP A 124 -0.39 -3.44 11.69
N ILE A 125 0.95 -3.50 11.56
CA ILE A 125 1.64 -4.58 10.84
C ILE A 125 1.42 -5.92 11.54
N GLY A 126 1.54 -5.97 12.87
CA GLY A 126 1.22 -7.17 13.65
C GLY A 126 -0.25 -7.59 13.53
N ALA A 127 -1.17 -6.63 13.47
CA ALA A 127 -2.59 -6.91 13.26
C ALA A 127 -2.89 -7.46 11.85
N CYS A 128 -2.22 -6.95 10.80
CA CYS A 128 -2.40 -7.44 9.42
C CYS A 128 -1.78 -8.83 9.22
N ALA A 129 -0.62 -9.11 9.82
CA ALA A 129 -0.01 -10.45 9.79
C ALA A 129 -0.92 -11.52 10.41
N MET A 130 -1.61 -11.21 11.52
CA MET A 130 -2.57 -12.12 12.13
C MET A 130 -3.81 -12.37 11.25
N VAL A 131 -4.25 -11.39 10.45
CA VAL A 131 -5.38 -11.57 9.52
C VAL A 131 -4.98 -12.47 8.34
N LEU A 132 -3.76 -12.30 7.81
CA LEU A 132 -3.23 -13.14 6.73
C LEU A 132 -2.93 -14.58 7.19
N GLU A 133 -2.44 -14.77 8.42
CA GLU A 133 -2.27 -16.12 8.99
C GLU A 133 -3.60 -16.81 9.27
N ALA A 134 -4.66 -16.06 9.63
CA ALA A 134 -5.99 -16.63 9.86
C ALA A 134 -6.65 -17.17 8.57
N GLU A 135 -6.37 -16.59 7.40
CA GLU A 135 -6.87 -17.12 6.11
C GLU A 135 -6.11 -18.39 5.66
N HIS A 136 -4.90 -18.63 6.15
CA HIS A 136 -4.11 -19.82 5.81
C HIS A 136 -4.43 -21.07 6.67
N VAL A 137 -5.26 -20.93 7.72
CA VAL A 137 -5.65 -22.04 8.63
C VAL A 137 -6.96 -22.73 8.19
N HIS A 138 -7.59 -22.29 7.10
CA HIS A 138 -8.80 -22.91 6.53
C HIS A 138 -8.63 -23.44 5.11
N VAL A 139 -7.52 -24.15 4.84
CA VAL A 139 -7.43 -25.16 3.78
C VAL A 139 -6.75 -26.42 4.31
#